data_AF-A0AAD4E4R9-F1
#
_entry.id   AF-A0AAD4E4R9-F1
#
_cell.length_a   1.000
_cell.length_b   1.000
_cell.length_c   1.000
_cell.angle_alpha   90.00
_cell.angle_beta   90.00
_cell.angle_gamma   90.00
#
_symmetry.space_group_name_H-M   'P 1'
#
loop_
_entity.id
_entity.type
_entity.pdbx_description
1 polymer ?
#
loop_
_entity_poly.entity_id
_entity_poly.type
_entity_poly.pdbx_seq_one_letter_code
_entity_poly.pdbx_strand_id
1 'polypeptide(L)'
;MQGVLEDHLIHECLDIVLCPLKLAAREGVMLSDPVGHSRYCFTPLTSYIVDTLEAMMLAAVGGKTSPVTTAMYKQFGDPFRHEPHTRATTLSQLDIARSKADPNDIETFFCEAQKFCLNGMNTPFWMDWVFSDPSHFLTPEFLHLIHHEFYDHNAKWLICTVGDTEIDFRF
;
A
#
# COMPACT_ATOMS: atom_id res chain seq x y z
N MET A 1 1.64 -19.33 5.80
CA MET A 1 0.99 -18.87 7.05
C MET A 1 1.84 -17.91 7.86
N GLN A 2 3.14 -18.16 8.07
CA GLN A 2 4.01 -17.24 8.83
C GLN A 2 3.93 -15.78 8.34
N GLY A 3 4.07 -15.52 7.02
CA GLY A 3 3.95 -14.16 6.49
C GLY A 3 2.60 -13.49 6.75
N VAL A 4 1.49 -14.24 6.75
CA VAL A 4 0.15 -13.67 7.06
C VAL A 4 0.09 -13.20 8.52
N LEU A 5 0.67 -13.97 9.44
CA LEU A 5 0.73 -13.59 10.85
C LEU A 5 1.68 -12.40 11.09
N GLU A 6 2.77 -12.32 10.35
CA GLU A 6 3.68 -11.17 10.36
C GLU A 6 2.94 -9.90 9.89
N ASP A 7 2.21 -9.98 8.76
CA ASP A 7 1.37 -8.89 8.26
C ASP A 7 0.33 -8.45 9.32
N HIS A 8 -0.33 -9.40 9.98
CA HIS A 8 -1.29 -9.12 11.05
C HIS A 8 -0.66 -8.34 12.20
N LEU A 9 0.53 -8.76 12.66
CA LEU A 9 1.26 -8.10 13.74
C LEU A 9 1.65 -6.67 13.36
N ILE A 10 2.08 -6.44 12.12
CA ILE A 10 2.42 -5.09 11.63
C ILE A 10 1.18 -4.19 11.64
N HIS A 11 0.05 -4.68 11.11
CA HIS A 11 -1.20 -3.92 11.14
C HIS A 11 -1.67 -3.60 12.56
N GLU A 12 -1.58 -4.55 13.50
CA GLU A 12 -1.94 -4.33 14.90
C GLU A 12 -1.02 -3.31 15.57
N CYS A 13 0.29 -3.39 15.33
CA CYS A 13 1.25 -2.43 15.85
C CYS A 13 1.00 -1.01 15.31
N LEU A 14 0.73 -0.88 14.00
CA LEU A 14 0.36 0.40 13.39
C LEU A 14 -0.96 0.93 13.95
N ASP A 15 -1.94 0.07 14.18
CA ASP A 15 -3.23 0.43 14.78
C ASP A 15 -3.04 1.09 16.16
N ILE A 16 -2.23 0.46 17.01
CA ILE A 16 -1.92 0.95 18.36
C ILE A 16 -1.15 2.28 18.32
N VAL A 17 -0.05 2.32 17.57
CA VAL A 17 0.86 3.47 17.55
C VAL A 17 0.20 4.70 16.91
N LEU A 18 -0.64 4.50 15.89
CA LEU A 18 -1.26 5.58 15.12
C LEU A 18 -2.65 5.98 15.67
N CYS A 19 -3.15 5.31 16.70
CA CYS A 19 -4.44 5.62 17.34
C CYS A 19 -4.65 7.12 17.66
N PRO A 20 -3.68 7.87 18.23
CA PRO A 20 -3.84 9.31 18.44
C PRO A 20 -4.05 10.11 17.15
N LEU A 21 -3.41 9.71 16.05
CA LEU A 21 -3.54 10.36 14.74
C LEU A 21 -4.89 10.03 14.08
N LYS A 22 -5.40 8.81 14.26
CA LYS A 22 -6.76 8.45 13.82
C LYS A 22 -7.82 9.29 14.55
N LEU A 23 -7.65 9.44 15.87
CA LEU A 23 -8.54 10.26 16.68
C LEU A 23 -8.51 11.73 16.22
N ALA A 24 -7.32 12.30 16.03
CA ALA A 24 -7.15 13.65 15.52
C ALA A 24 -7.64 13.82 14.07
N ALA A 25 -7.62 12.78 13.23
CA ALA A 25 -8.23 12.81 11.91
C ALA A 25 -9.76 12.90 11.95
N ARG A 26 -10.39 12.28 12.95
CA ARG A 26 -11.85 12.29 13.13
C ARG A 26 -12.35 13.53 13.86
N GLU A 27 -11.69 13.90 14.94
CA GLU A 27 -12.17 14.89 15.90
C GLU A 27 -11.39 16.20 15.87
N GLY A 28 -10.27 16.25 15.15
CA GLY A 28 -9.34 17.36 15.20
C GLY A 28 -8.58 17.45 16.52
N VAL A 29 -7.48 18.19 16.53
CA VAL A 29 -6.64 18.42 17.70
C VAL A 29 -6.01 19.82 17.63
N MET A 30 -5.79 20.44 18.78
CA MET A 30 -5.05 21.70 18.85
C MET A 30 -3.56 21.44 18.73
N LEU A 31 -2.92 21.97 17.69
CA LEU A 31 -1.46 21.92 17.47
C LEU A 31 -0.89 23.34 17.44
N SER A 32 0.34 23.49 17.90
CA SER A 32 1.08 24.74 17.76
C SER A 32 1.64 24.89 16.36
N ASP A 33 1.39 26.02 15.72
CA ASP A 33 2.06 26.38 14.48
C ASP A 33 3.52 26.83 14.73
N PRO A 34 4.35 27.02 13.70
CA PRO A 34 5.75 27.43 13.86
C PRO A 34 5.95 28.79 14.56
N VAL A 35 4.89 29.60 14.68
CA VAL A 35 4.90 30.91 15.36
C VAL A 35 4.38 30.77 16.81
N GLY A 36 3.95 29.57 17.22
CA GLY A 36 3.44 29.26 18.55
C GLY A 36 1.94 29.49 18.73
N HIS A 37 1.19 29.82 17.66
CA HIS A 37 -0.26 29.94 17.77
C HIS A 37 -0.92 28.57 17.78
N SER A 38 -1.97 28.44 18.59
CA SER A 38 -2.77 27.22 18.62
C SER A 38 -3.70 27.17 17.40
N ARG A 39 -3.62 26.11 16.61
CA ARG A 39 -4.43 25.84 15.43
C ARG A 39 -5.22 24.56 15.63
N TYR A 40 -6.49 24.58 15.26
CA TYR A 40 -7.30 23.38 15.21
C TYR A 40 -7.02 22.65 13.90
N CYS A 41 -6.37 21.48 14.00
CA CYS A 41 -5.81 20.73 12.88
C CYS A 41 -6.37 19.31 12.85
N PHE A 42 -6.33 18.70 11.66
CA PHE A 42 -6.68 17.30 11.43
C PHE A 42 -5.47 16.55 10.87
N THR A 43 -5.40 15.25 11.12
CA THR A 43 -4.26 14.40 10.71
C THR A 43 -4.72 13.25 9.80
N PRO A 44 -5.26 13.54 8.60
CA PRO A 44 -5.56 12.48 7.62
C PRO A 44 -4.26 11.80 7.17
N LEU A 45 -4.32 10.50 6.87
CA LEU A 45 -3.19 9.80 6.27
C LEU A 45 -3.10 10.17 4.78
N THR A 46 -2.19 11.08 4.44
CA THR A 46 -2.04 11.61 3.07
C THR A 46 -0.98 10.88 2.24
N SER A 47 0.04 10.33 2.89
CA SER A 47 1.12 9.59 2.23
C SER A 47 1.77 8.60 3.20
N TYR A 48 2.12 7.42 2.70
CA TYR A 48 2.95 6.43 3.38
C TYR A 48 4.00 5.94 2.38
N ILE A 49 5.27 6.27 2.62
CA ILE A 49 6.38 5.95 1.72
C ILE A 49 6.94 4.59 2.12
N VAL A 50 6.83 3.64 1.21
CA VAL A 50 7.21 2.23 1.38
C VAL A 50 7.64 1.66 0.04
N ASP A 51 8.39 0.56 0.08
CA ASP A 51 8.65 -0.21 -1.14
C ASP A 51 7.38 -0.91 -1.65
N THR A 52 7.48 -1.59 -2.80
CA THR A 52 6.31 -2.25 -3.40
C THR A 52 5.75 -3.39 -2.55
N LEU A 53 6.61 -4.17 -1.88
CA LEU A 53 6.16 -5.32 -1.08
C LEU A 53 5.47 -4.86 0.20
N GLU A 54 6.04 -3.85 0.86
CA GLU A 54 5.46 -3.18 2.02
C GLU A 54 4.14 -2.48 1.64
N ALA A 55 4.06 -1.80 0.49
CA ALA A 55 2.83 -1.19 0.01
C ALA A 55 1.72 -2.24 -0.20
N MET A 56 2.06 -3.42 -0.73
CA MET A 56 1.10 -4.51 -0.91
C MET A 56 0.58 -5.05 0.42
N MET A 57 1.48 -5.27 1.38
CA MET A 57 1.12 -5.67 2.75
C MET A 57 0.20 -4.63 3.39
N LEU A 58 0.57 -3.35 3.36
CA LEU A 58 -0.23 -2.28 3.95
C LEU A 58 -1.58 -2.11 3.26
N ALA A 59 -1.68 -2.33 1.94
CA ALA A 59 -2.94 -2.31 1.22
C ALA A 59 -3.82 -3.56 1.46
N ALA A 60 -3.34 -4.54 2.23
CA ALA A 60 -3.99 -5.85 2.43
C ALA A 60 -4.19 -6.66 1.15
N VAL A 61 -3.33 -6.46 0.13
CA VAL A 61 -3.41 -7.16 -1.15
C VAL A 61 -2.37 -8.27 -1.26
N GLY A 62 -2.77 -9.38 -1.86
CA GLY A 62 -1.91 -10.52 -2.10
C GLY A 62 -0.90 -10.27 -3.21
N GLY A 63 0.14 -11.10 -3.24
CA GLY A 63 1.18 -11.11 -4.27
C GLY A 63 0.63 -11.00 -5.70
N LYS A 64 1.33 -10.26 -6.57
CA LYS A 64 0.96 -10.04 -7.98
C LYS A 64 -0.31 -9.20 -8.19
N THR A 65 -0.65 -8.35 -7.23
CA THR A 65 -1.77 -7.40 -7.26
C THR A 65 -1.24 -5.99 -7.06
N SER A 66 -1.83 -5.01 -7.72
CA SER A 66 -1.47 -3.62 -7.47
C SER A 66 -1.97 -3.16 -6.10
N PRO A 67 -1.16 -2.45 -5.29
CA PRO A 67 -1.60 -1.87 -4.03
C PRO A 67 -2.52 -0.64 -4.20
N VAL A 68 -2.57 -0.06 -5.40
CA VAL A 68 -3.28 1.20 -5.68
C VAL A 68 -4.46 1.04 -6.63
N THR A 69 -4.55 -0.06 -7.36
CA THR A 69 -5.64 -0.37 -8.30
C THR A 69 -6.10 -1.80 -8.15
N THR A 70 -7.28 -2.14 -8.65
CA THR A 70 -7.82 -3.51 -8.66
C THR A 70 -7.13 -4.45 -9.67
N ALA A 71 -6.16 -3.96 -10.43
CA ALA A 71 -5.40 -4.75 -11.41
C ALA A 71 -4.59 -5.87 -10.74
N MET A 72 -4.62 -7.05 -11.35
CA MET A 72 -3.67 -8.14 -11.10
C MET A 72 -2.58 -8.20 -12.19
N TYR A 73 -1.50 -8.95 -11.98
CA TYR A 73 -0.34 -8.98 -12.88
C TYR A 73 -0.63 -9.28 -14.36
N LYS A 74 -1.70 -10.04 -14.64
CA LYS A 74 -2.13 -10.34 -16.01
C LYS A 74 -2.69 -9.13 -16.75
N GLN A 75 -3.08 -8.10 -16.00
CA GLN A 75 -3.76 -6.89 -16.46
C GLN A 75 -2.83 -5.67 -16.45
N PHE A 76 -1.59 -5.80 -15.97
CA PHE A 76 -0.64 -4.67 -15.92
C PHE A 76 -0.23 -4.17 -17.31
N GLY A 77 -0.44 -4.96 -18.36
CA GLY A 77 -0.24 -4.55 -19.75
C GLY A 77 -1.47 -3.92 -20.41
N ASP A 78 -2.59 -3.77 -19.68
CA ASP A 78 -3.81 -3.22 -20.26
C ASP A 78 -3.62 -1.74 -20.63
N PRO A 79 -4.18 -1.28 -21.77
CA PRO A 79 -3.99 0.08 -22.26
C PRO A 79 -4.84 1.13 -21.51
N PHE A 80 -5.45 0.77 -20.39
CA PHE A 80 -6.30 1.63 -19.58
C PHE A 80 -6.00 1.45 -18.10
N ARG A 81 -6.37 2.45 -17.30
CA ARG A 81 -6.20 2.39 -15.84
C ARG A 81 -7.35 1.60 -15.22
N HIS A 82 -7.02 0.60 -14.41
CA HIS A 82 -7.99 -0.14 -13.60
C HIS A 82 -8.52 0.70 -12.44
N GLU A 83 -9.69 0.32 -11.93
CA GLU A 83 -10.34 1.02 -10.82
C GLU A 83 -9.41 1.14 -9.58
N PRO A 84 -9.47 2.24 -8.82
CA PRO A 84 -8.68 2.39 -7.61
C PRO A 84 -8.97 1.31 -6.56
N HIS A 85 -7.95 0.92 -5.80
CA HIS A 85 -8.13 0.06 -4.63
C HIS A 85 -8.54 0.94 -3.44
N THR A 86 -9.84 1.03 -3.17
CA THR A 86 -10.41 1.89 -2.13
C THR A 86 -10.66 1.14 -0.83
N ARG A 87 -10.66 1.85 0.30
CA ARG A 87 -11.04 1.31 1.61
C ARG A 87 -12.42 0.65 1.54
N ALA A 88 -13.38 1.30 0.87
CA ALA A 88 -14.74 0.78 0.75
C ALA A 88 -14.79 -0.56 0.01
N THR A 89 -14.06 -0.70 -1.10
CA THR A 89 -13.99 -1.95 -1.86
C THR A 89 -13.34 -3.06 -1.06
N THR A 90 -12.22 -2.80 -0.39
CA THR A 90 -11.50 -3.80 0.41
C THR A 90 -12.34 -4.28 1.59
N LEU A 91 -12.98 -3.36 2.33
CA LEU A 91 -13.83 -3.73 3.47
C LEU A 91 -15.04 -4.56 3.04
N SER A 92 -15.68 -4.23 1.92
CA SER A 92 -16.77 -5.03 1.35
C SER A 92 -16.32 -6.46 0.99
N GLN A 93 -15.14 -6.61 0.39
CA GLN A 93 -14.56 -7.91 0.06
C GLN A 93 -14.21 -8.71 1.33
N LEU A 94 -13.67 -8.06 2.36
CA LEU A 94 -13.40 -8.67 3.66
C LEU A 94 -14.68 -9.13 4.35
N ASP A 95 -15.76 -8.36 4.30
CA ASP A 95 -17.06 -8.76 4.85
C ASP A 95 -17.60 -10.01 4.15
N ILE A 96 -17.45 -10.10 2.83
CA ILE A 96 -17.81 -11.32 2.08
C ILE A 96 -16.94 -12.51 2.51
N ALA A 97 -15.62 -12.32 2.69
CA ALA A 97 -14.73 -13.38 3.15
C ALA A 97 -15.09 -13.86 4.57
N ARG A 98 -15.34 -12.93 5.51
CA ARG A 98 -15.77 -13.20 6.89
C ARG A 98 -17.08 -13.98 6.95
N SER A 99 -17.99 -13.75 6.00
CA SER A 99 -19.26 -14.50 5.94
C SER A 99 -19.07 -15.99 5.58
N LYS A 100 -17.91 -16.36 5.03
CA LYS A 100 -17.60 -17.71 4.54
C LYS A 100 -16.59 -18.46 5.40
N ALA A 101 -15.71 -17.75 6.09
CA ALA A 101 -14.65 -18.32 6.91
C ALA A 101 -14.41 -17.46 8.16
N ASP A 102 -14.13 -18.12 9.29
CA ASP A 102 -13.72 -17.45 10.52
C ASP A 102 -12.30 -16.87 10.33
N PRO A 103 -12.08 -15.56 10.55
CA PRO A 103 -10.74 -14.95 10.51
C PRO A 103 -9.70 -15.60 11.43
N ASN A 104 -10.12 -16.27 12.50
CA ASN A 104 -9.22 -17.02 13.38
C ASN A 104 -8.74 -18.34 12.75
N ASP A 105 -9.49 -18.89 11.78
CA ASP A 105 -9.02 -19.96 10.91
C ASP A 105 -8.28 -19.34 9.72
N ILE A 106 -7.02 -19.00 9.97
CA ILE A 106 -6.21 -18.19 9.06
C ILE A 106 -6.06 -18.83 7.68
N GLU A 107 -5.96 -20.16 7.60
CA GLU A 107 -5.80 -20.86 6.31
C GLU A 107 -7.08 -20.80 5.48
N THR A 108 -8.22 -21.11 6.09
CA THR A 108 -9.53 -21.04 5.42
C THR A 108 -9.88 -19.60 5.05
N PHE A 109 -9.64 -18.64 5.95
CA PHE A 109 -9.86 -17.23 5.69
C PHE A 109 -8.98 -16.70 4.56
N PHE A 110 -7.70 -17.07 4.54
CA PHE A 110 -6.79 -16.73 3.46
C PHE A 110 -7.29 -17.24 2.11
N CYS A 111 -7.78 -18.48 2.04
CA CYS A 111 -8.34 -19.04 0.81
C CYS A 111 -9.57 -18.27 0.30
N GLU A 112 -10.45 -17.82 1.20
CA GLU A 112 -11.60 -16.98 0.83
C GLU A 112 -11.19 -15.57 0.41
N ALA A 113 -10.25 -14.95 1.13
CA ALA A 113 -9.73 -13.61 0.86
C ALA A 113 -8.97 -13.55 -0.48
N GLN A 114 -8.23 -14.60 -0.83
CA GLN A 114 -7.46 -14.69 -2.07
C GLN A 114 -8.34 -14.65 -3.33
N LYS A 115 -9.62 -15.04 -3.23
CA LYS A 115 -10.59 -14.90 -4.35
C LYS A 115 -10.80 -13.44 -4.77
N PHE A 116 -10.46 -12.50 -3.88
CA PHE A 116 -10.50 -11.06 -4.11
C PHE A 116 -9.09 -10.45 -4.26
N CYS A 117 -8.06 -11.27 -4.41
CA CYS A 117 -6.65 -10.87 -4.44
C CYS A 117 -6.18 -10.20 -3.13
N LEU A 118 -6.78 -10.52 -1.99
CA LEU A 118 -6.34 -10.04 -0.67
C LEU A 118 -5.31 -10.98 -0.04
N ASN A 119 -4.48 -10.47 0.87
CA ASN A 119 -3.41 -11.23 1.55
C ASN A 119 -3.86 -12.03 2.79
N GLY A 120 -5.16 -12.03 3.11
CA GLY A 120 -5.69 -12.66 4.32
C GLY A 120 -5.62 -11.78 5.58
N MET A 121 -5.27 -10.50 5.45
CA MET A 121 -5.42 -9.52 6.53
C MET A 121 -6.90 -9.29 6.84
N ASN A 122 -7.31 -9.45 8.09
CA ASN A 122 -8.70 -9.22 8.50
C ASN A 122 -8.97 -7.77 8.92
N THR A 123 -8.04 -7.11 9.63
CA THR A 123 -8.24 -5.79 10.23
C THR A 123 -7.14 -4.81 9.82
N PRO A 124 -7.16 -4.30 8.58
CA PRO A 124 -6.15 -3.34 8.14
C PRO A 124 -6.18 -2.08 9.03
N PHE A 125 -5.00 -1.62 9.46
CA PHE A 125 -4.85 -0.47 10.38
C PHE A 125 -5.57 0.81 9.90
N TRP A 126 -5.82 0.99 8.61
CA TRP A 126 -6.48 2.20 8.08
C TRP A 126 -8.01 2.08 8.00
N MET A 127 -8.62 0.96 8.42
CA MET A 127 -10.05 0.71 8.22
C MET A 127 -10.96 1.77 8.86
N ASP A 128 -10.55 2.29 10.03
CA ASP A 128 -11.25 3.29 10.84
C ASP A 128 -10.61 4.69 10.75
N TRP A 129 -9.55 4.85 9.95
CA TRP A 129 -8.90 6.14 9.75
C TRP A 129 -9.65 6.95 8.69
N VAL A 130 -10.27 8.05 9.12
CA VAL A 130 -11.09 8.90 8.25
C VAL A 130 -10.26 9.43 7.07
N PHE A 131 -10.85 9.39 5.87
CA PHE A 131 -10.24 9.80 4.59
C PHE A 131 -8.94 9.06 4.20
N SER A 132 -8.73 7.86 4.73
CA SER A 132 -7.55 7.04 4.44
C SER A 132 -7.88 5.91 3.47
N ASP A 133 -7.59 6.10 2.19
CA ASP A 133 -7.69 5.07 1.16
C ASP A 133 -6.29 4.65 0.70
N PRO A 134 -5.98 3.33 0.61
CA PRO A 134 -4.68 2.85 0.15
C PRO A 134 -4.29 3.44 -1.21
N SER A 135 -5.23 3.50 -2.15
CA SER A 135 -5.01 4.12 -3.48
C SER A 135 -4.67 5.61 -3.46
N HIS A 136 -4.90 6.32 -2.35
CA HIS A 136 -4.55 7.72 -2.19
C HIS A 136 -3.24 7.91 -1.43
N PHE A 137 -3.05 7.21 -0.30
CA PHE A 137 -1.87 7.43 0.54
C PHE A 137 -0.65 6.60 0.11
N LEU A 138 -0.82 5.48 -0.60
CA LEU A 138 0.30 4.73 -1.16
C LEU A 138 0.76 5.42 -2.44
N THR A 139 1.75 6.28 -2.29
CA THR A 139 2.39 6.95 -3.41
C THR A 139 3.43 6.02 -4.03
N PRO A 140 3.54 5.95 -5.37
CA PRO A 140 4.60 5.20 -6.03
C PRO A 140 5.96 5.63 -5.50
N GLU A 141 6.85 4.67 -5.28
CA GLU A 141 8.22 4.94 -4.84
C GLU A 141 9.04 5.52 -6.00
N PHE A 142 8.87 6.81 -6.28
CA PHE A 142 9.38 7.44 -7.51
C PHE A 142 10.90 7.33 -7.65
N LEU A 143 11.64 7.42 -6.53
CA LEU A 143 13.10 7.37 -6.55
C LEU A 143 13.63 5.99 -6.98
N HIS A 144 13.26 4.94 -6.27
CA HIS A 144 13.70 3.59 -6.60
C HIS A 144 13.06 3.08 -7.88
N LEU A 145 11.78 3.37 -8.15
CA LEU A 145 11.14 2.93 -9.40
C LEU A 145 11.90 3.47 -10.61
N ILE A 146 12.18 4.78 -10.66
CA ILE A 146 12.88 5.40 -11.78
C ILE A 146 14.33 4.97 -11.83
N HIS A 147 15.01 4.91 -10.69
CA HIS A 147 16.40 4.49 -10.66
C HIS A 147 16.53 3.04 -11.15
N HIS A 148 15.71 2.13 -10.64
CA HIS A 148 15.70 0.72 -11.03
C HIS A 148 15.30 0.56 -12.50
N GLU A 149 14.20 1.18 -12.95
CA GLU A 149 13.77 1.13 -14.36
C GLU A 149 14.85 1.67 -15.31
N PHE A 150 15.49 2.78 -14.94
CA PHE A 150 16.58 3.35 -15.72
C PHE A 150 17.75 2.37 -15.84
N TYR A 151 18.25 1.82 -14.72
CA TYR A 151 19.40 0.93 -14.75
C TYR A 151 19.10 -0.42 -15.42
N ASP A 152 17.92 -0.99 -15.18
CA ASP A 152 17.58 -2.32 -15.67
C ASP A 152 17.17 -2.38 -17.13
N HIS A 153 16.67 -1.28 -17.69
CA HIS A 153 16.21 -1.24 -19.07
C HIS A 153 17.00 -0.23 -19.90
N ASN A 154 16.90 1.06 -19.58
CA ASN A 154 17.44 2.13 -20.41
C ASN A 154 18.98 2.10 -20.46
N ALA A 155 19.63 2.02 -19.30
CA ALA A 155 21.08 1.97 -19.20
C ALA A 155 21.64 0.69 -19.82
N LYS A 156 21.06 -0.49 -19.52
CA LYS A 156 21.47 -1.74 -20.18
C LYS A 156 21.35 -1.66 -21.70
N TRP A 157 20.25 -1.12 -22.21
CA TRP A 157 20.06 -0.97 -23.66
C TRP A 157 21.09 0.00 -24.28
N LEU A 158 21.36 1.13 -23.63
CA LEU A 158 22.38 2.09 -24.05
C LEU A 158 23.78 1.47 -24.03
N ILE A 159 24.16 0.78 -22.96
CA ILE A 159 25.45 0.09 -22.83
C ILE A 159 25.61 -0.96 -23.93
N CYS A 160 24.57 -1.76 -24.20
CA CYS A 160 24.60 -2.74 -25.29
C CYS A 160 24.72 -2.11 -26.68
N THR A 161 24.19 -0.90 -26.87
CA THR A 161 24.16 -0.23 -28.19
C THR A 161 25.45 0.56 -28.46
N VAL A 162 25.99 1.23 -27.43
CA VAL A 162 27.12 2.17 -27.54
C VAL A 162 28.44 1.54 -27.11
N GLY A 163 28.41 0.58 -26.19
CA GLY A 163 29.59 0.00 -25.53
C GLY A 163 29.81 0.59 -24.14
N ASP A 164 30.22 -0.25 -23.20
CA ASP A 164 30.54 0.11 -21.82
C ASP A 164 31.65 1.17 -21.73
N THR A 165 32.72 0.98 -22.49
CA THR A 165 33.89 1.87 -22.56
C THR A 165 33.56 3.28 -23.04
N GLU A 166 32.67 3.42 -24.02
CA GLU A 166 32.27 4.72 -24.55
C GLU A 166 31.30 5.45 -23.60
N ILE A 167 30.46 4.72 -22.87
CA ILE A 167 29.60 5.29 -21.82
C ILE A 167 30.47 5.82 -20.67
N ASP A 168 31.41 5.03 -20.16
CA ASP A 168 32.33 5.39 -19.04
C ASP A 168 33.27 6.56 -19.41
N PHE A 169 33.63 6.69 -20.69
CA PHE A 169 34.42 7.84 -21.16
C PHE A 169 33.65 9.17 -21.08
N ARG A 170 32.32 9.15 -21.19
CA ARG A 170 31.49 10.36 -21.32
C ARG A 170 30.86 10.84 -20.02
N PHE A 171 30.66 9.96 -19.04
CA PHE A 171 29.93 10.23 -17.80
C PHE A 171 30.71 9.68 -16.60
#